data_AF-A0A952TK68-F1
#
_entry.id   AF-A0A952TK68-F1
#
_cell.length_a   1.000
_cell.length_b   1.000
_cell.length_c   1.000
_cell.angle_alpha   90.00
_cell.angle_beta   90.00
_cell.angle_gamma   90.00
#
_symmetry.space_group_name_H-M   'P 1'
#
loop_
_entity.id
_entity.type
_entity.pdbx_description
1 polymer ?
#
loop_
_entity_poly.entity_id
_entity_poly.type
_entity_poly.pdbx_seq_one_letter_code
_entity_poly.pdbx_strand_id
1 'polypeptide(L)'
;MPVPSPQPSCTPRSKLFNRPLRPGRFSSERGQVIIEYVLLMVVALGLAAMIMKSVVSRDTSSPGFLMKKWQSLVEQIGADDPNKRSN
;
A
#
# COMPACT_ATOMS: atom_id res chain seq x y z
N MET A 1 -51.25 -47.26 40.19
CA MET A 1 -50.90 -45.86 40.43
C MET A 1 -49.53 -45.58 39.82
N PRO A 2 -49.32 -44.41 39.20
CA PRO A 2 -48.17 -44.07 38.36
C PRO A 2 -47.04 -43.41 39.15
N VAL A 3 -45.82 -43.49 38.64
CA VAL A 3 -44.78 -42.48 38.93
C VAL A 3 -44.19 -42.04 37.59
N PRO A 4 -44.41 -40.79 37.15
CA PRO A 4 -43.81 -40.27 35.94
C PRO A 4 -42.36 -39.83 36.21
N SER A 5 -41.45 -40.21 35.31
CA SER A 5 -40.06 -39.77 35.34
C SER A 5 -39.96 -38.24 35.12
N PRO A 6 -39.10 -37.53 35.87
CA PRO A 6 -38.92 -36.09 35.73
C PRO A 6 -38.20 -35.75 34.42
N GLN A 7 -38.87 -35.00 33.55
CA GLN A 7 -38.27 -34.35 32.39
C GLN A 7 -37.38 -33.18 32.85
N PRO A 8 -36.15 -33.01 32.35
CA PRO A 8 -35.40 -31.78 32.56
C PRO A 8 -35.95 -30.67 31.64
N SER A 9 -37.01 -30.01 32.09
CA SER A 9 -37.45 -28.72 31.56
C SER A 9 -36.49 -27.62 32.03
N CYS A 10 -35.42 -27.38 31.28
CA CYS A 10 -34.65 -26.15 31.39
C CYS A 10 -34.90 -25.27 30.16
N THR A 11 -35.67 -24.22 30.42
CA THR A 11 -36.03 -23.10 29.55
C THR A 11 -34.84 -22.42 28.83
N PRO A 12 -35.08 -21.71 27.71
CA PRO A 12 -34.06 -21.01 26.94
C PRO A 12 -33.57 -19.75 27.67
N ARG A 13 -32.42 -19.85 28.36
CA ARG A 13 -31.85 -18.73 29.13
C ARG A 13 -30.75 -18.03 28.34
N SER A 14 -31.17 -17.07 27.50
CA SER A 14 -30.51 -15.77 27.35
C SER A 14 -28.98 -15.73 27.48
N LYS A 15 -28.24 -16.49 26.67
CA LYS A 15 -26.80 -16.27 26.45
C LYS A 15 -26.59 -15.51 25.15
N LEU A 16 -27.07 -14.28 25.14
CA LEU A 16 -26.99 -13.36 24.02
C LEU A 16 -26.41 -12.03 24.48
N PHE A 17 -25.30 -12.05 25.24
CA PHE A 17 -24.64 -10.80 25.61
C PHE A 17 -23.19 -10.99 26.07
N ASN A 18 -22.34 -11.44 25.15
CA ASN A 18 -20.91 -11.10 25.06
C ASN A 18 -20.25 -12.06 24.07
N ARG A 19 -20.35 -11.74 22.77
CA ARG A 19 -19.34 -12.21 21.83
C ARG A 19 -18.30 -11.11 21.74
N PRO A 20 -17.05 -11.33 22.19
CA PRO A 20 -15.99 -10.39 21.87
C PRO A 20 -15.92 -10.27 20.34
N LEU A 21 -15.80 -9.04 19.85
CA LEU A 21 -15.42 -8.75 18.48
C LEU A 21 -14.08 -9.46 18.24
N ARG A 22 -14.10 -10.63 17.60
CA ARG A 22 -12.87 -11.33 17.20
C ARG A 22 -12.22 -10.49 16.09
N PRO A 23 -11.05 -9.87 16.32
CA PRO A 23 -10.28 -9.35 15.21
C PRO A 23 -9.81 -10.55 14.37
N GLY A 24 -9.95 -10.41 13.05
CA GLY A 24 -9.34 -11.21 11.98
C GLY A 24 -9.00 -12.67 12.28
N ARG A 25 -9.84 -13.61 11.85
CA ARG A 25 -9.36 -14.97 11.55
C ARG A 25 -8.41 -14.86 10.36
N PHE A 26 -7.10 -14.95 10.60
CA PHE A 26 -6.15 -15.42 9.60
C PHE A 26 -6.36 -16.93 9.44
N SER A 27 -7.47 -17.32 8.79
CA SER A 27 -7.55 -18.67 8.23
C SER A 27 -6.56 -18.69 7.07
N SER A 28 -5.48 -19.46 7.18
CA SER A 28 -4.44 -19.62 6.16
C SER A 28 -4.98 -20.32 4.91
N GLU A 29 -5.99 -19.75 4.27
CA GLU A 29 -6.39 -20.11 2.92
C GLU A 29 -5.33 -19.52 2.00
N ARG A 30 -4.61 -20.41 1.30
CA ARG A 30 -3.46 -20.05 0.45
C ARG A 30 -3.80 -18.98 -0.60
N GLY A 31 -5.09 -18.79 -0.91
CA GLY A 31 -5.60 -17.72 -1.78
C GLY A 31 -5.64 -16.33 -1.14
N GLN A 32 -5.85 -16.21 0.17
CA GLN A 32 -5.93 -14.90 0.85
C GLN A 32 -4.54 -14.22 0.96
N VAL A 33 -3.48 -15.01 1.05
CA VAL A 33 -2.11 -14.51 1.12
C VAL A 33 -1.72 -13.78 -0.16
N ILE A 34 -2.11 -14.30 -1.33
CA ILE A 34 -1.75 -13.69 -2.62
C ILE A 34 -2.45 -12.33 -2.78
N ILE A 35 -3.74 -12.24 -2.43
CA ILE A 35 -4.48 -10.99 -2.61
C ILE A 35 -3.99 -9.90 -1.65
N GLU A 36 -3.55 -10.26 -0.45
CA GLU A 36 -2.93 -9.33 0.49
C GLU A 36 -1.64 -8.73 -0.06
N TYR A 37 -0.75 -9.56 -0.61
CA TYR A 37 0.48 -9.07 -1.24
C TYR A 37 0.22 -8.23 -2.48
N VAL A 38 -0.76 -8.59 -3.30
CA VAL A 38 -1.13 -7.78 -4.49
C VAL A 38 -1.73 -6.44 -4.07
N LEU A 39 -2.55 -6.40 -3.03
CA LEU A 39 -3.09 -5.14 -2.50
C LEU A 39 -1.96 -4.22 -2.02
N LEU A 40 -1.00 -4.77 -1.26
CA LEU A 40 0.18 -4.03 -0.81
C LEU A 40 1.05 -3.57 -2.00
N MET A 41 1.19 -4.40 -3.03
CA MET A 41 1.94 -4.07 -4.24
C MET A 41 1.32 -2.88 -4.99
N VAL A 42 0.00 -2.87 -5.18
CA VAL A 42 -0.69 -1.78 -5.87
C VAL A 42 -0.53 -0.47 -5.10
N VAL A 43 -0.63 -0.51 -3.77
CA VAL A 43 -0.42 0.66 -2.91
C VAL A 43 1.02 1.17 -3.04
N ALA A 44 2.02 0.27 -3.00
CA ALA A 44 3.42 0.63 -3.15
C ALA A 44 3.71 1.27 -4.53
N LEU A 45 3.17 0.69 -5.60
CA LEU A 45 3.28 1.24 -6.95
C LEU A 45 2.61 2.61 -7.08
N GLY A 46 1.46 2.81 -6.44
CA GLY A 46 0.78 4.10 -6.41
C GLY A 46 1.63 5.20 -5.77
N LEU A 47 2.26 4.89 -4.63
CA LEU A 47 3.17 5.81 -3.95
C LEU A 47 4.42 6.10 -4.79
N ALA A 48 5.02 5.06 -5.38
CA ALA A 48 6.17 5.20 -6.26
C ALA A 48 5.87 6.09 -7.47
N ALA A 49 4.70 5.90 -8.10
CA ALA A 49 4.27 6.72 -9.23
C ALA A 49 4.05 8.19 -8.85
N MET A 50 3.50 8.45 -7.66
CA MET A 50 3.29 9.82 -7.16
C MET A 50 4.62 10.56 -6.94
N ILE A 51 5.59 9.88 -6.33
CA ILE A 51 6.95 10.42 -6.13
C ILE A 51 7.62 10.65 -7.49
N MET A 52 7.56 9.67 -8.39
CA MET A 52 8.22 9.76 -9.69
C MET A 52 7.65 10.88 -10.58
N LYS A 53 6.34 11.12 -10.55
CA LYS A 53 5.71 12.27 -11.21
C LYS A 53 6.25 13.61 -10.68
N SER A 54 6.51 13.69 -9.38
CA SER A 54 7.05 14.89 -8.75
C SER A 54 8.53 15.09 -9.09
N VAL A 55 9.31 14.01 -9.12
CA VAL A 55 10.75 14.05 -9.42
C VAL A 55 11.04 14.36 -10.89
N VAL A 56 10.26 13.78 -11.80
CA VAL A 56 10.45 13.86 -13.26
C VAL A 56 9.57 14.94 -13.90
N SER A 57 8.81 15.71 -13.11
CA SER A 57 7.91 16.75 -13.63
C SER A 57 8.62 17.65 -14.64
N ARG A 58 8.05 17.73 -15.84
CA ARG A 58 8.55 18.53 -16.97
C ARG A 58 7.82 19.87 -17.09
N ASP A 59 7.08 20.26 -16.05
CA ASP A 59 6.35 21.51 -16.02
C ASP A 59 7.32 22.69 -16.16
N THR A 60 6.97 23.65 -17.02
CA THR A 60 7.82 24.80 -17.35
C THR A 60 7.92 25.79 -16.20
N SER A 61 6.92 25.82 -15.30
CA SER A 61 6.90 26.72 -14.14
C SER A 61 7.64 26.15 -12.93
N SER A 62 7.70 24.82 -12.79
CA SER A 62 8.27 24.11 -11.64
C SER A 62 8.93 22.80 -12.08
N PRO A 63 10.08 22.87 -12.78
CA PRO A 63 10.75 21.67 -13.25
C PRO A 63 11.19 20.82 -12.06
N GLY A 64 10.93 19.51 -12.15
CA GLY A 64 11.28 18.53 -11.14
C GLY A 64 12.78 18.55 -10.83
N PHE A 65 13.15 18.17 -9.60
CA PHE A 65 14.54 18.20 -9.13
C PHE A 65 15.52 17.49 -10.10
N LEU A 66 15.08 16.38 -10.69
CA LEU A 66 15.89 15.63 -11.64
C LEU A 66 16.15 16.42 -12.92
N MET A 67 15.13 17.12 -13.46
CA MET A 67 15.30 17.91 -14.68
C MET A 67 16.20 19.12 -14.48
N LYS A 68 16.13 19.79 -13.33
CA LYS A 68 17.05 20.87 -12.98
C LYS A 68 18.51 20.40 -12.99
N LYS A 69 18.78 19.24 -12.40
CA LYS A 69 20.13 18.65 -12.36
C LYS A 69 20.60 18.18 -13.73
N TRP A 70 19.73 17.56 -14.52
CA TRP A 70 20.05 17.14 -15.88
C TRP A 70 20.39 18.33 -16.78
N GLN A 71 19.57 19.39 -16.75
CA GLN A 71 19.84 20.61 -17.50
C GLN A 71 21.17 21.24 -17.08
N SER A 72 21.44 21.34 -15.78
CA SER A 72 22.72 21.86 -15.29
C SER A 72 23.92 21.03 -15.76
N LEU A 73 23.78 19.70 -15.84
CA LEU A 73 24.83 18.83 -16.35
C LEU A 73 25.05 19.05 -17.86
N VAL A 74 23.97 19.14 -18.64
CA VAL A 74 24.04 19.42 -20.08
C VAL A 74 24.69 20.78 -20.35
N GLU A 75 24.37 21.79 -19.54
CA GLU A 75 24.93 23.14 -19.67
C GLU A 75 26.41 23.16 -19.30
N GLN A 76 26.83 22.42 -18.27
CA GLN A 76 28.25 22.24 -17.94
C GLN A 76 29.03 21.53 -19.04
N ILE A 77 28.45 20.48 -19.66
CA ILE A 77 29.09 19.77 -20.77
C ILE A 77 29.14 20.65 -22.03
N GLY A 78 28.07 21.38 -22.33
CA GLY A 78 28.00 22.26 -23.49
C GLY A 78 28.90 23.51 -23.37
N ALA A 79 29.24 23.92 -22.15
CA ALA A 79 30.19 25.00 -21.89
C ALA A 79 31.66 24.56 -22.02
N ASP A 80 31.94 23.26 -22.09
CA ASP A 80 33.27 22.73 -22.40
C ASP A 80 33.51 22.86 -23.91
N ASP A 81 34.05 24.01 -24.32
CA ASP A 81 34.38 24.29 -25.71
C ASP A 81 35.69 23.57 -26.09
N PRO A 82 35.65 22.49 -26.89
CA PRO A 82 36.84 21.73 -27.25
C PRO A 82 37.78 22.53 -28.17
N ASN A 83 37.33 23.66 -28.73
CA ASN A 83 38.07 24.47 -29.69
C ASN A 83 38.86 25.61 -29.04
N LYS A 84 38.77 25.81 -27.72
CA LYS A 84 39.42 26.93 -27.01
C LYS A 84 40.93 26.77 -26.79
N ARG A 85 41.52 25.62 -27.14
CA ARG A 85 42.94 25.30 -26.89
C ARG A 85 43.86 25.52 -28.11
N SER A 86 43.32 25.86 -29.27
CA SER A 86 44.10 26.04 -30.52
C SER A 86 44.06 27.49 -31.02
N ASN A 87 44.64 28.42 -30.26
CA ASN A 87 45.11 29.72 -30.76
C ASN A 87 46.24 30.24 -29.88
#